data_AF-A0A7S0FAX1-F1
#
_entry.id   AF-A0A7S0FAX1-F1
#
_cell.length_a   1.000
_cell.length_b   1.000
_cell.length_c   1.000
_cell.angle_alpha   90.00
_cell.angle_beta   90.00
_cell.angle_gamma   90.00
#
_symmetry.space_group_name_H-M   'P 1'
#
loop_
_entity.id
_entity.type
_entity.pdbx_description
1 polymer ?
#
loop_
_entity_poly.entity_id
_entity_poly.type
_entity_poly.pdbx_seq_one_letter_code
_entity_poly.pdbx_strand_id
1 'polypeptide(L)'
;VDVKKMEPFPPEVERWLDTVPEGTPVVYVSFGTVVRLAPERVAAVVATLTTQEYHVLWALPKPQQAGLPREMPATFMVHHWIPTARALAHPKVAAFVSHCGGNSATESMALGVPLIGYPQFGDQPAVCQRIADAGTGVTGAVGGWVQAADVQEVLRNASYAAKAQSVARLFKNFGGVSKAADLLELGAQGDLAVMRTPPEQSFTAFAQLFGYDLMALGVLAVHLGVLLFSRCCRCFFRRCCKRHPAGLDRAKKTR
;
A
#
# COMPACT_ATOMS: atom_id res chain seq x y z
N VAL A 1 -13.41 8.47 -19.63
CA VAL A 1 -13.55 9.45 -18.54
C VAL A 1 -13.91 10.75 -19.19
N ASP A 2 -15.10 11.26 -18.88
CA ASP A 2 -15.58 12.50 -19.48
C ASP A 2 -15.11 13.67 -18.62
N VAL A 3 -13.98 14.28 -19.01
CA VAL A 3 -13.38 15.42 -18.30
C VAL A 3 -14.35 16.61 -18.21
N LYS A 4 -15.30 16.73 -19.15
CA LYS A 4 -16.29 17.82 -19.16
C LYS A 4 -17.32 17.70 -18.03
N LYS A 5 -17.47 16.51 -17.44
CA LYS A 5 -18.35 16.27 -16.28
C LYS A 5 -17.63 16.45 -14.95
N MET A 6 -16.31 16.70 -14.96
CA MET A 6 -15.54 16.93 -13.75
C MET A 6 -15.63 18.39 -13.33
N GLU A 7 -15.45 18.64 -12.03
CA GLU A 7 -15.23 19.99 -11.53
C GLU A 7 -13.99 20.60 -12.22
N PRO A 8 -14.10 21.81 -12.78
CA PRO A 8 -12.98 22.46 -13.47
C PRO A 8 -11.88 22.84 -12.49
N PHE A 9 -10.68 23.10 -13.02
CA PHE A 9 -9.62 23.67 -12.19
C PHE A 9 -9.96 25.11 -11.78
N PRO A 10 -9.41 25.58 -10.63
CA PRO A 10 -9.26 27.01 -10.39
C PRO A 10 -8.49 27.67 -11.55
N PRO A 11 -8.90 28.86 -12.03
CA PRO A 11 -8.27 29.52 -13.19
C PRO A 11 -6.76 29.76 -13.05
N GLU A 12 -6.26 29.96 -11.84
CA GLU A 12 -4.84 30.09 -11.53
C GLU A 12 -4.07 28.77 -11.67
N VAL A 13 -4.70 27.64 -11.32
CA VAL A 13 -4.10 26.31 -11.49
C VAL A 13 -4.02 25.95 -12.97
N GLU A 14 -5.09 26.24 -13.72
CA GLU A 14 -5.13 26.01 -15.16
C GLU A 14 -4.07 26.83 -15.89
N ARG A 15 -3.98 28.14 -15.63
CA ARG A 15 -2.96 29.00 -16.22
C ARG A 15 -1.54 28.56 -15.88
N TRP A 16 -1.29 28.07 -14.67
CA TRP A 16 0.03 27.57 -14.31
C TRP A 16 0.36 26.25 -15.02
N LEU A 17 -0.61 25.35 -15.19
CA LEU A 17 -0.42 24.12 -15.96
C LEU A 17 -0.05 24.43 -17.43
N ASP A 18 -0.59 25.52 -18.00
CA ASP A 18 -0.24 25.99 -19.35
C ASP A 18 1.22 26.48 -19.44
N THR A 19 1.81 26.96 -18.33
CA THR A 19 3.22 27.36 -18.30
C THR A 19 4.19 26.20 -18.16
N VAL A 20 3.72 25.00 -17.79
CA VAL A 20 4.58 23.83 -17.63
C VAL A 20 5.08 23.38 -19.01
N PRO A 21 6.42 23.35 -19.24
CA PRO A 21 6.97 23.00 -20.54
C PRO A 21 6.48 21.64 -21.05
N GLU A 22 6.33 21.54 -22.37
CA GLU A 22 5.96 20.27 -23.01
C GLU A 22 6.94 19.16 -22.66
N GLY A 23 6.44 17.95 -22.39
CA GLY A 23 7.25 16.81 -21.98
C GLY A 23 7.74 16.83 -20.52
N THR A 24 7.51 17.92 -19.77
CA THR A 24 7.86 17.95 -18.34
C THR A 24 6.73 17.37 -17.49
N PRO A 25 6.98 16.33 -16.67
CA PRO A 25 5.94 15.73 -15.85
C PRO A 25 5.54 16.62 -14.67
N VAL A 26 4.27 16.53 -14.29
CA VAL A 26 3.70 17.13 -13.08
C VAL A 26 3.44 16.03 -12.07
N VAL A 27 3.92 16.23 -10.84
CA VAL A 27 3.62 15.39 -9.68
C VAL A 27 2.48 16.06 -8.93
N TYR A 28 1.32 15.40 -8.88
CA TYR A 28 0.21 15.86 -8.05
C TYR A 28 0.43 15.41 -6.60
N VAL A 29 0.21 16.29 -5.64
CA VAL A 29 0.36 16.01 -4.20
C VAL A 29 -0.95 16.32 -3.49
N SER A 30 -1.48 15.36 -2.73
CA SER A 30 -2.64 15.58 -1.86
C SER A 30 -2.71 14.54 -0.75
N PHE A 31 -2.70 15.01 0.50
CA PHE A 31 -2.88 14.19 1.69
C PHE A 31 -4.33 14.16 2.19
N GLY A 32 -5.28 14.59 1.34
CA GLY A 32 -6.69 14.64 1.69
C GLY A 32 -7.04 15.74 2.70
N THR A 33 -8.23 15.65 3.27
CA THR A 33 -8.81 16.69 4.15
C THR A 33 -8.66 16.38 5.64
N VAL A 34 -8.41 15.12 6.01
CA VAL A 34 -8.31 14.67 7.40
C VAL A 34 -6.86 14.75 7.90
N VAL A 35 -5.88 14.43 7.07
CA VAL A 35 -4.47 14.52 7.44
C VAL A 35 -4.10 15.99 7.65
N ARG A 36 -3.50 16.28 8.80
CA ARG A 36 -2.93 17.59 9.14
C ARG A 36 -1.42 17.50 9.17
N LEU A 37 -0.77 18.22 8.26
CA LEU A 37 0.67 18.38 8.19
C LEU A 37 1.10 19.50 9.13
N ALA A 38 2.08 19.19 9.97
CA ALA A 38 2.77 20.21 10.76
C ALA A 38 3.57 21.15 9.84
N PRO A 39 3.78 22.42 10.21
CA PRO A 39 4.50 23.39 9.38
C PRO A 39 5.88 22.90 8.90
N GLU A 40 6.60 22.17 9.75
CA GLU A 40 7.93 21.61 9.43
C GLU A 40 7.84 20.57 8.33
N ARG A 41 6.75 19.79 8.30
CA ARG A 41 6.50 18.80 7.24
C ARG A 41 6.15 19.48 5.93
N VAL A 42 5.43 20.59 5.98
CA VAL A 42 5.09 21.37 4.80
C VAL A 42 6.36 21.94 4.16
N ALA A 43 7.23 22.55 4.96
CA ALA A 43 8.53 23.03 4.50
C ALA A 43 9.40 21.90 3.94
N ALA A 44 9.42 20.74 4.60
CA ALA A 44 10.18 19.58 4.16
C ALA A 44 9.70 19.04 2.79
N VAL A 45 8.39 19.02 2.52
CA VAL A 45 7.85 18.63 1.20
C VAL A 45 8.38 19.56 0.11
N VAL A 46 8.34 20.89 0.33
CA VAL A 46 8.85 21.86 -0.65
C VAL A 46 10.35 21.63 -0.89
N ALA A 47 11.14 21.55 0.18
CA ALA A 47 12.57 21.33 0.09
C ALA A 47 12.92 20.02 -0.64
N THR A 48 12.17 18.95 -0.38
CA THR A 48 12.42 17.62 -0.95
C THR A 48 12.05 17.53 -2.43
N LEU A 49 10.96 18.19 -2.83
CA LEU A 49 10.44 18.09 -4.20
C LEU A 49 10.89 19.23 -5.11
N THR A 50 11.75 20.14 -4.63
CA THR A 50 12.35 21.19 -5.46
C THR A 50 13.40 20.60 -6.39
N THR A 51 13.07 20.54 -7.67
CA THR A 51 13.97 20.09 -8.75
C THR A 51 13.56 20.75 -10.08
N GLN A 52 14.38 20.58 -11.12
CA GLN A 52 14.06 20.96 -12.49
C GLN A 52 13.49 19.79 -13.32
N GLU A 53 13.52 18.55 -12.80
CA GLU A 53 13.06 17.35 -13.52
C GLU A 53 11.53 17.23 -13.64
N TYR A 54 10.78 17.87 -12.73
CA TYR A 54 9.32 17.84 -12.70
C TYR A 54 8.76 19.08 -12.00
N HIS A 55 7.48 19.35 -12.24
CA HIS A 55 6.71 20.37 -11.52
C HIS A 55 5.81 19.73 -10.47
N VAL A 56 5.42 20.48 -9.45
CA VAL A 56 4.60 19.99 -8.33
C VAL A 56 3.29 20.76 -8.27
N LEU A 57 2.17 20.05 -8.43
CA LEU A 57 0.83 20.58 -8.20
C LEU A 57 0.32 20.08 -6.84
N TRP A 58 0.20 20.95 -5.85
CA TRP A 58 -0.11 20.55 -4.48
C TRP A 58 -1.43 21.13 -3.98
N ALA A 59 -2.37 20.24 -3.66
CA ALA A 59 -3.58 20.58 -2.90
C ALA A 59 -3.24 20.65 -1.40
N LEU A 60 -3.14 21.86 -0.84
CA LEU A 60 -2.79 22.10 0.57
C LEU A 60 -3.80 23.07 1.22
N PRO A 61 -4.68 22.62 2.14
CA PRO A 61 -5.68 23.48 2.77
C PRO A 61 -5.08 24.72 3.45
N LYS A 62 -5.76 25.87 3.36
CA LYS A 62 -5.28 27.18 3.87
C LYS A 62 -4.68 27.13 5.29
N PRO A 63 -5.29 26.45 6.30
CA PRO A 63 -4.72 26.40 7.65
C PRO A 63 -3.34 25.73 7.73
N GLN A 64 -2.97 24.91 6.75
CA GLN A 64 -1.71 24.19 6.70
C GLN A 64 -0.63 24.93 5.88
N GLN A 65 -0.98 26.04 5.22
CA GLN A 65 -0.05 26.80 4.39
C GLN A 65 0.94 27.66 5.20
N ALA A 66 0.77 27.74 6.53
CA ALA A 66 1.68 28.45 7.43
C ALA A 66 3.12 27.91 7.41
N GLY A 67 3.32 26.65 6.98
CA GLY A 67 4.65 26.05 6.82
C GLY A 67 5.29 26.24 5.45
N LEU A 68 4.64 26.95 4.52
CA LEU A 68 5.24 27.25 3.22
C LEU A 68 6.38 28.26 3.38
N PRO A 69 7.51 28.10 2.65
CA PRO A 69 8.56 29.11 2.63
C PRO A 69 8.04 30.43 2.05
N ARG A 70 8.68 31.53 2.46
CA ARG A 70 8.33 32.88 2.00
C ARG A 70 8.48 33.04 0.49
N GLU A 71 9.51 32.40 -0.07
CA GLU A 71 9.77 32.34 -1.50
C GLU A 71 9.51 30.92 -1.98
N MET A 72 8.51 30.76 -2.83
CA MET A 72 8.16 29.47 -3.42
C MET A 72 8.97 29.24 -4.70
N PRO A 73 9.47 28.00 -4.93
CA PRO A 73 10.07 27.66 -6.21
C PRO A 73 9.05 27.82 -7.35
N ALA A 74 9.51 28.32 -8.51
CA ALA A 74 8.64 28.47 -9.69
C ALA A 74 8.02 27.14 -10.17
N THR A 75 8.64 26.02 -9.81
CA THR A 75 8.19 24.66 -10.16
C THR A 75 7.00 24.18 -9.32
N PHE A 76 6.50 24.98 -8.37
CA PHE A 76 5.37 24.64 -7.52
C PHE A 76 4.14 25.49 -7.83
N MET A 77 2.98 24.83 -7.86
CA MET A 77 1.68 25.45 -7.70
C MET A 77 0.99 24.85 -6.47
N VAL A 78 0.79 25.68 -5.45
CA VAL A 78 0.06 25.32 -4.24
C VAL A 78 -1.31 25.98 -4.28
N HIS A 79 -2.36 25.16 -4.17
CA HIS A 79 -3.73 25.68 -4.08
C HIS A 79 -4.50 24.98 -2.96
N HIS A 80 -5.43 25.69 -2.34
CA HIS A 80 -6.14 25.18 -1.16
C HIS A 80 -7.12 24.05 -1.48
N TRP A 81 -7.57 23.97 -2.73
CA TRP A 81 -8.50 22.96 -3.22
C TRP A 81 -8.23 22.63 -4.68
N ILE A 82 -7.94 21.37 -5.00
CA ILE A 82 -7.78 20.92 -6.38
C ILE A 82 -8.64 19.68 -6.53
N PRO A 83 -9.59 19.64 -7.48
CA PRO A 83 -10.40 18.44 -7.68
C PRO A 83 -9.49 17.28 -8.11
N THR A 84 -9.32 16.29 -7.24
CA THR A 84 -8.33 15.21 -7.42
C THR A 84 -8.55 14.45 -8.73
N ALA A 85 -9.79 14.09 -9.05
CA ALA A 85 -10.11 13.46 -10.33
C ALA A 85 -9.72 14.31 -11.55
N ARG A 86 -9.87 15.65 -11.48
CA ARG A 86 -9.49 16.56 -12.57
C ARG A 86 -7.96 16.68 -12.71
N ALA A 87 -7.24 16.70 -11.59
CA ALA A 87 -5.77 16.64 -11.54
C ALA A 87 -5.24 15.37 -12.18
N LEU A 88 -5.73 14.21 -11.72
CA LEU A 88 -5.30 12.90 -12.19
C LEU A 88 -5.70 12.63 -13.66
N ALA A 89 -6.73 13.29 -14.18
CA ALA A 89 -7.10 13.21 -15.59
C ALA A 89 -6.26 14.11 -16.51
N HIS A 90 -5.41 15.00 -15.96
CA HIS A 90 -4.62 15.93 -16.76
C HIS A 90 -3.42 15.22 -17.41
N PRO A 91 -3.17 15.40 -18.72
CA PRO A 91 -2.14 14.64 -19.45
C PRO A 91 -0.71 14.90 -18.95
N LYS A 92 -0.44 16.07 -18.36
CA LYS A 92 0.88 16.36 -17.76
C LYS A 92 1.09 15.70 -16.39
N VAL A 93 0.04 15.21 -15.72
CA VAL A 93 0.18 14.58 -14.39
C VAL A 93 0.67 13.14 -14.56
N ALA A 94 1.89 12.88 -14.09
CA ALA A 94 2.58 11.60 -14.30
C ALA A 94 2.63 10.71 -13.05
N ALA A 95 2.48 11.30 -11.86
CA ALA A 95 2.46 10.57 -10.59
C ALA A 95 1.63 11.30 -9.54
N PHE A 96 1.14 10.56 -8.56
CA PHE A 96 0.34 11.09 -7.45
C PHE A 96 0.94 10.73 -6.09
N VAL A 97 1.41 11.74 -5.35
CA VAL A 97 1.80 11.59 -3.94
C VAL A 97 0.56 11.72 -3.06
N SER A 98 0.26 10.68 -2.29
CA SER A 98 -0.96 10.61 -1.49
C SER A 98 -0.74 9.95 -0.13
N HIS A 99 -1.62 10.26 0.81
CA HIS A 99 -1.82 9.50 2.05
C HIS A 99 -2.46 8.12 1.84
N CYS A 100 -2.79 7.72 0.62
CA CYS A 100 -3.50 6.48 0.28
C CYS A 100 -4.90 6.36 0.91
N GLY A 101 -5.63 7.47 1.06
CA GLY A 101 -7.07 7.38 1.35
C GLY A 101 -7.78 6.59 0.26
N GLY A 102 -8.75 5.75 0.64
CA GLY A 102 -9.42 4.82 -0.28
C GLY A 102 -9.97 5.48 -1.55
N ASN A 103 -10.59 6.65 -1.43
CA ASN A 103 -11.10 7.42 -2.58
C ASN A 103 -9.95 7.86 -3.50
N SER A 104 -8.92 8.49 -2.95
CA SER A 104 -7.76 8.97 -3.71
C SER A 104 -7.03 7.83 -4.42
N ALA A 105 -6.84 6.69 -3.76
CA ALA A 105 -6.24 5.51 -4.38
C ALA A 105 -7.12 4.95 -5.52
N THR A 106 -8.43 4.88 -5.30
CA THR A 106 -9.40 4.43 -6.31
C THR A 106 -9.40 5.35 -7.53
N GLU A 107 -9.42 6.67 -7.34
CA GLU A 107 -9.34 7.65 -8.42
C GLU A 107 -8.03 7.54 -9.22
N SER A 108 -6.90 7.38 -8.51
CA SER A 108 -5.59 7.17 -9.15
C SER A 108 -5.59 5.95 -10.05
N MET A 109 -6.09 4.82 -9.55
CA MET A 109 -6.15 3.57 -10.30
C MET A 109 -7.16 3.61 -11.44
N ALA A 110 -8.31 4.27 -11.25
CA ALA A 110 -9.31 4.46 -12.30
C ALA A 110 -8.80 5.33 -13.46
N LEU A 111 -7.91 6.29 -13.17
CA LEU A 111 -7.31 7.20 -14.15
C LEU A 111 -5.94 6.73 -14.65
N GLY A 112 -5.38 5.67 -14.05
CA GLY A 112 -4.15 5.04 -14.49
C GLY A 112 -2.90 5.85 -14.16
N VAL A 113 -2.95 6.64 -13.08
CA VAL A 113 -1.80 7.40 -12.57
C VAL A 113 -1.15 6.59 -11.44
N PRO A 114 0.16 6.34 -11.49
CA PRO A 114 0.86 5.63 -10.43
C PRO A 114 0.87 6.44 -9.13
N LEU A 115 0.80 5.74 -7.99
CA LEU A 115 0.61 6.35 -6.67
C LEU A 115 1.83 6.15 -5.78
N ILE A 116 2.33 7.24 -5.19
CA ILE A 116 3.43 7.26 -4.24
C ILE A 116 2.81 7.49 -2.85
N GLY A 117 2.74 6.43 -2.07
CA GLY A 117 1.97 6.37 -0.84
C GLY A 117 2.76 6.73 0.41
N TYR A 118 2.25 7.63 1.23
CA TYR A 118 2.77 7.93 2.57
C TYR A 118 1.64 7.87 3.59
N PRO A 119 1.32 6.65 4.08
CA PRO A 119 0.16 6.43 4.93
C PRO A 119 0.35 7.05 6.31
N GLN A 120 -0.73 7.54 6.89
CA GLN A 120 -0.73 8.22 8.18
C GLN A 120 -1.40 7.37 9.27
N PHE A 121 -2.60 6.87 9.02
CA PHE A 121 -3.42 6.15 10.01
C PHE A 121 -4.55 5.35 9.35
N GLY A 122 -5.27 4.57 10.15
CA GLY A 122 -6.45 3.83 9.71
C GLY A 122 -6.09 2.72 8.71
N ASP A 123 -6.86 2.63 7.64
CA ASP A 123 -6.71 1.66 6.56
C ASP A 123 -5.65 2.06 5.51
N GLN A 124 -5.15 3.30 5.57
CA GLN A 124 -4.17 3.85 4.62
C GLN A 124 -2.93 2.96 4.42
N PRO A 125 -2.29 2.37 5.45
CA PRO A 125 -1.14 1.49 5.25
C PRO A 125 -1.48 0.27 4.39
N ALA A 126 -2.64 -0.35 4.63
CA ALA A 126 -3.10 -1.50 3.85
C ALA A 126 -3.41 -1.11 2.40
N VAL A 127 -4.01 0.08 2.18
CA VAL A 127 -4.27 0.60 0.83
C VAL A 127 -2.95 0.87 0.09
N CYS A 128 -1.99 1.55 0.72
CA CYS A 128 -0.68 1.79 0.09
C CYS A 128 0.04 0.47 -0.23
N GLN A 129 -0.01 -0.50 0.67
CA GLN A 129 0.64 -1.80 0.44
C GLN A 129 0.04 -2.51 -0.78
N ARG A 130 -1.29 -2.48 -0.94
CA ARG A 130 -1.95 -3.05 -2.13
C ARG A 130 -1.54 -2.37 -3.44
N ILE A 131 -1.32 -1.05 -3.42
CA ILE A 131 -0.79 -0.30 -4.58
C ILE A 131 0.63 -0.78 -4.92
N ALA A 132 1.48 -0.93 -3.89
CA ALA A 132 2.85 -1.42 -4.07
C ALA A 132 2.88 -2.88 -4.58
N ASP A 133 2.05 -3.76 -4.01
CA ASP A 133 1.94 -5.17 -4.41
C ASP A 133 1.43 -5.33 -5.85
N ALA A 134 0.49 -4.45 -6.27
CA ALA A 134 0.03 -4.39 -7.66
C ALA A 134 1.11 -3.83 -8.61
N GLY A 135 2.20 -3.28 -8.08
CA GLY A 135 3.26 -2.61 -8.83
C GLY A 135 2.77 -1.35 -9.54
N THR A 136 1.71 -0.71 -9.03
CA THR A 136 1.17 0.55 -9.58
C THR A 136 1.69 1.76 -8.81
N GLY A 137 2.67 1.56 -7.92
CA GLY A 137 3.23 2.61 -7.10
C GLY A 137 4.22 2.08 -6.07
N VAL A 138 4.61 2.96 -5.16
CA VAL A 138 5.50 2.65 -4.03
C VAL A 138 4.88 3.15 -2.73
N THR A 139 5.33 2.62 -1.59
CA THR A 139 4.88 3.06 -0.26
C THR A 139 6.06 3.41 0.62
N GLY A 140 6.00 4.56 1.27
CA GLY A 140 6.87 4.95 2.37
C GLY A 140 6.39 4.38 3.71
N ALA A 141 7.15 4.69 4.77
CA ALA A 141 6.84 4.26 6.13
C ALA A 141 5.54 4.91 6.65
N VAL A 142 4.84 4.20 7.54
CA VAL A 142 3.70 4.77 8.25
C VAL A 142 4.16 5.95 9.09
N GLY A 143 3.56 7.10 8.86
CA GLY A 143 3.97 8.34 9.50
C GLY A 143 5.32 8.89 9.00
N GLY A 144 5.81 8.46 7.83
CA GLY A 144 6.93 9.06 7.10
C GLY A 144 6.47 9.86 5.89
N TRP A 145 7.26 10.82 5.40
CA TRP A 145 6.86 11.75 4.31
C TRP A 145 7.63 11.56 3.03
N VAL A 146 7.15 12.27 2.01
CA VAL A 146 7.68 12.26 0.66
C VAL A 146 9.20 12.33 0.60
N GLN A 147 9.78 11.42 -0.17
CA GLN A 147 11.21 11.36 -0.49
C GLN A 147 11.38 11.59 -1.99
N ALA A 148 12.39 12.36 -2.38
CA ALA A 148 12.67 12.63 -3.78
C ALA A 148 12.99 11.35 -4.56
N ALA A 149 13.66 10.39 -3.91
CA ALA A 149 14.01 9.10 -4.50
C ALA A 149 12.79 8.30 -4.94
N ASP A 150 11.72 8.27 -4.14
CA ASP A 150 10.49 7.54 -4.46
C ASP A 150 9.76 8.16 -5.67
N VAL A 151 9.77 9.50 -5.76
CA VAL A 151 9.22 10.22 -6.93
C VAL A 151 10.05 9.92 -8.17
N GLN A 152 11.37 10.00 -8.08
CA GLN A 152 12.26 9.72 -9.20
C GLN A 152 12.15 8.26 -9.67
N GLU A 153 12.06 7.29 -8.75
CA GLU A 153 11.85 5.88 -9.08
C GLU A 153 10.57 5.70 -9.89
N VAL A 154 9.44 6.23 -9.41
CA VAL A 154 8.15 6.09 -10.10
C VAL A 154 8.13 6.81 -11.46
N LEU A 155 8.76 7.98 -11.57
CA LEU A 155 8.83 8.71 -12.84
C LEU A 155 9.77 8.06 -13.87
N ARG A 156 10.89 7.47 -13.43
CA ARG A 156 11.89 6.87 -14.34
C ARG A 156 11.54 5.44 -14.73
N ASN A 157 10.83 4.71 -13.87
CA ASN A 157 10.43 3.34 -14.12
C ASN A 157 9.03 3.28 -14.75
N ALA A 158 8.98 3.24 -16.07
CA ALA A 158 7.73 3.20 -16.85
C ALA A 158 6.81 2.01 -16.52
N SER A 159 7.31 0.97 -15.84
CA SER A 159 6.49 -0.18 -15.45
C SER A 159 5.35 0.19 -14.50
N TYR A 160 5.54 1.18 -13.60
CA TYR A 160 4.49 1.65 -12.70
C TYR A 160 3.34 2.29 -13.47
N ALA A 161 3.65 3.19 -14.39
CA ALA A 161 2.65 3.82 -15.25
C ALA A 161 1.94 2.79 -16.13
N ALA A 162 2.68 1.85 -16.75
CA ALA A 162 2.09 0.80 -17.58
C ALA A 162 1.12 -0.10 -16.79
N LYS A 163 1.49 -0.49 -15.56
CA LYS A 163 0.63 -1.29 -14.67
C LYS A 163 -0.58 -0.49 -14.19
N ALA A 164 -0.40 0.77 -13.80
CA ALA A 164 -1.51 1.65 -13.42
C ALA A 164 -2.52 1.80 -14.57
N GLN A 165 -2.04 1.99 -15.81
CA GLN A 165 -2.89 2.00 -17.00
C GLN A 165 -3.59 0.66 -17.26
N SER A 166 -2.95 -0.47 -16.93
CA SER A 166 -3.61 -1.78 -17.01
C SER A 166 -4.75 -1.90 -16.02
N VAL A 167 -4.56 -1.45 -14.78
CA VAL A 167 -5.63 -1.40 -13.77
C VAL A 167 -6.75 -0.46 -14.20
N ALA A 168 -6.43 0.71 -14.77
CA ALA A 168 -7.43 1.63 -15.29
C ALA A 168 -8.31 1.01 -16.40
N ARG A 169 -7.72 0.20 -17.29
CA ARG A 169 -8.47 -0.56 -18.30
C ARG A 169 -9.40 -1.58 -17.65
N LEU A 170 -8.94 -2.27 -16.61
CA LEU A 170 -9.79 -3.19 -15.84
C LEU A 170 -10.98 -2.45 -15.24
N PHE A 171 -10.75 -1.33 -14.54
CA PHE A 171 -11.81 -0.51 -13.94
C PHE A 171 -12.90 -0.12 -14.95
N LYS A 172 -12.50 0.25 -16.17
CA LYS A 172 -13.45 0.58 -17.25
C LYS A 172 -14.28 -0.64 -17.69
N ASN A 173 -13.70 -1.83 -17.68
CA ASN A 173 -14.36 -3.06 -18.13
C ASN A 173 -15.33 -3.64 -17.09
N PHE A 174 -15.17 -3.32 -15.80
CA PHE A 174 -16.01 -3.85 -14.71
C PHE A 174 -17.42 -3.22 -14.62
N GLY A 175 -17.79 -2.30 -15.53
CA GLY A 175 -19.17 -1.80 -15.68
C GLY A 175 -19.65 -0.81 -14.60
N GLY A 176 -18.81 -0.50 -13.61
CA GLY A 176 -19.02 0.57 -12.64
C GLY A 176 -20.30 0.42 -11.82
N VAL A 177 -20.96 1.54 -11.52
CA VAL A 177 -22.14 1.60 -10.64
C VAL A 177 -23.30 0.77 -11.17
N SER A 178 -23.53 0.76 -12.48
CA SER A 178 -24.62 -0.02 -13.08
C SER A 178 -24.41 -1.51 -12.83
N LYS A 179 -23.20 -2.02 -13.11
CA LYS A 179 -22.90 -3.44 -12.88
C LYS A 179 -22.96 -3.80 -11.40
N ALA A 180 -22.54 -2.89 -10.51
CA ALA A 180 -22.67 -3.08 -9.08
C ALA A 180 -24.15 -3.18 -8.64
N ALA A 181 -25.03 -2.34 -9.18
CA ALA A 181 -26.47 -2.41 -8.92
C ALA A 181 -27.06 -3.75 -9.41
N ASP A 182 -26.73 -4.18 -10.63
CA ASP A 182 -27.18 -5.47 -11.18
C ASP A 182 -26.77 -6.65 -10.27
N LEU A 183 -25.53 -6.64 -9.78
CA LEU A 183 -25.02 -7.70 -8.89
C LEU A 183 -25.75 -7.72 -7.53
N LEU A 184 -26.08 -6.54 -6.98
CA LEU A 184 -26.85 -6.43 -5.75
C LEU A 184 -28.28 -6.93 -5.92
N GLU A 185 -28.92 -6.60 -7.05
CA GLU A 185 -30.27 -7.07 -7.37
C GLU A 185 -30.31 -8.59 -7.54
N LEU A 186 -29.33 -9.18 -8.24
CA LEU A 186 -29.19 -10.63 -8.36
C LEU A 186 -28.99 -11.30 -7.00
N GLY A 187 -28.14 -10.73 -6.14
CA GLY A 187 -27.95 -11.21 -4.78
C GLY A 187 -29.22 -11.16 -3.95
N ALA A 188 -30.00 -10.08 -4.06
CA ALA A 188 -31.28 -9.93 -3.37
C ALA A 188 -32.36 -10.91 -3.85
N GLN A 189 -32.28 -11.34 -5.12
CA GLN A 189 -33.14 -12.39 -5.70
C GLN A 189 -32.73 -13.81 -5.27
N GLY A 190 -31.65 -13.95 -4.50
CA GLY A 190 -31.22 -15.21 -3.90
C GLY A 190 -29.95 -15.81 -4.49
N ASP A 191 -29.38 -15.22 -5.56
CA ASP A 191 -28.11 -15.69 -6.12
C ASP A 191 -26.92 -15.05 -5.41
N LEU A 192 -26.62 -15.51 -4.19
CA LEU A 192 -25.48 -15.02 -3.41
C LEU A 192 -24.12 -15.43 -3.99
N ALA A 193 -24.07 -16.29 -5.02
CA ALA A 193 -22.80 -16.67 -5.64
C ALA A 193 -22.13 -15.48 -6.33
N VAL A 194 -22.93 -14.51 -6.82
CA VAL A 194 -22.44 -13.28 -7.47
C VAL A 194 -21.70 -12.34 -6.52
N MET A 195 -21.89 -12.50 -5.20
CA MET A 195 -21.28 -11.67 -4.15
C MET A 195 -19.98 -12.27 -3.60
N ARG A 196 -19.62 -13.49 -4.00
CA ARG A 196 -18.39 -14.13 -3.53
C ARG A 196 -17.18 -13.53 -4.22
N THR A 197 -16.18 -13.16 -3.43
CA THR A 197 -14.94 -12.59 -3.95
C THR A 197 -14.01 -13.69 -4.51
N PRO A 198 -13.12 -13.40 -5.48
CA PRO A 198 -12.17 -14.39 -5.99
C PRO A 198 -11.32 -15.08 -4.88
N PRO A 199 -10.90 -14.40 -3.80
CA PRO A 199 -10.30 -15.05 -2.65
C PRO A 199 -11.22 -16.10 -2.01
N GLU A 200 -12.48 -15.78 -1.72
CA GLU A 200 -13.45 -16.74 -1.13
C GLU A 200 -13.74 -17.96 -2.02
N GLN A 201 -13.45 -17.87 -3.31
CA GLN A 201 -13.56 -18.97 -4.26
C GLN A 201 -12.31 -19.86 -4.30
N SER A 202 -11.19 -19.41 -3.71
CA SER A 202 -9.94 -20.18 -3.65
C SER A 202 -9.87 -21.05 -2.38
N PHE A 203 -9.55 -22.34 -2.54
CA PHE A 203 -9.37 -23.26 -1.42
C PHE A 203 -8.27 -22.80 -0.44
N THR A 204 -7.24 -22.13 -0.95
CA THR A 204 -6.14 -21.56 -0.16
C THR A 204 -6.62 -20.45 0.75
N ALA A 205 -7.49 -19.55 0.30
CA ALA A 205 -8.02 -18.51 1.15
C ALA A 205 -8.99 -19.07 2.19
N PHE A 206 -9.76 -20.12 1.88
CA PHE A 206 -10.58 -20.80 2.90
C PHE A 206 -9.68 -21.32 4.05
N ALA A 207 -8.59 -22.00 3.73
CA ALA A 207 -7.67 -22.49 4.75
C ALA A 207 -7.01 -21.35 5.57
N GLN A 208 -6.62 -20.25 4.90
CA GLN A 208 -5.98 -19.09 5.54
C GLN A 208 -6.96 -18.23 6.36
N LEU A 209 -8.19 -18.03 5.88
CA LEU A 209 -9.21 -17.21 6.53
C LEU A 209 -9.68 -17.85 7.86
N PHE A 210 -9.75 -19.18 7.90
CA PHE A 210 -10.10 -19.94 9.11
C PHE A 210 -8.86 -20.37 9.93
N GLY A 211 -7.64 -20.01 9.50
CA GLY A 211 -6.40 -20.29 10.22
C GLY A 211 -6.07 -21.78 10.35
N TYR A 212 -6.59 -22.64 9.46
CA TYR A 212 -6.33 -24.08 9.51
C TYR A 212 -4.87 -24.42 9.23
N ASP A 213 -4.19 -23.58 8.47
CA ASP A 213 -2.74 -23.62 8.27
C ASP A 213 -1.98 -23.41 9.58
N LEU A 214 -2.37 -22.41 10.39
CA LEU A 214 -1.80 -22.18 11.72
C LEU A 214 -2.11 -23.33 12.68
N MET A 215 -3.33 -23.88 12.65
CA MET A 215 -3.68 -25.05 13.46
C MET A 215 -2.85 -26.27 13.08
N ALA A 216 -2.67 -26.53 11.77
CA ALA A 216 -1.85 -27.63 11.27
C ALA A 216 -0.37 -27.47 11.67
N LEU A 217 0.18 -26.26 11.56
CA LEU A 217 1.54 -25.94 12.03
C LEU A 217 1.69 -26.15 13.54
N GLY A 218 0.69 -25.73 14.32
CA GLY A 218 0.66 -25.94 15.78
C GLY A 218 0.65 -27.42 16.16
N VAL A 219 -0.21 -28.23 15.52
CA VAL A 219 -0.26 -29.69 15.74
C VAL A 219 1.06 -30.35 15.37
N LEU A 220 1.66 -29.97 14.23
CA LEU A 220 2.95 -30.49 13.80
C LEU A 220 4.06 -30.14 14.81
N ALA A 221 4.10 -28.91 15.30
CA ALA A 221 5.07 -28.47 16.29
C ALA A 221 4.94 -29.25 17.61
N VAL A 222 3.71 -29.48 18.08
CA VAL A 222 3.44 -30.32 19.26
C VAL A 222 3.90 -31.76 19.02
N HIS A 223 3.56 -32.35 17.87
CA HIS A 223 3.99 -33.71 17.53
C HIS A 223 5.51 -33.84 17.48
N LEU A 224 6.20 -32.92 16.82
CA LEU A 224 7.67 -32.87 16.79
C LEU A 224 8.25 -32.70 18.20
N GLY A 225 7.66 -31.85 19.04
CA GLY A 225 8.04 -31.68 20.43
C GLY A 225 7.94 -32.98 21.25
N VAL A 226 6.82 -33.70 21.11
CA VAL A 226 6.61 -35.01 21.78
C VAL A 226 7.59 -36.07 21.27
N LEU A 227 7.87 -36.10 19.96
CA LEU A 227 8.84 -37.03 19.38
C LEU A 227 10.26 -36.73 19.87
N LEU A 228 10.66 -35.46 19.91
CA LEU A 228 11.96 -35.05 20.44
C LEU A 228 12.08 -35.36 21.93
N PHE A 229 11.05 -35.03 22.72
CA PHE A 229 11.01 -35.33 24.15
C PHE A 229 11.11 -36.84 24.42
N SER A 230 10.31 -37.65 23.72
CA SER A 230 10.34 -39.11 23.88
C SER A 230 11.68 -39.72 23.44
N ARG A 231 12.34 -39.19 22.40
CA ARG A 231 13.70 -39.59 22.02
C ARG A 231 14.73 -39.18 23.08
N CYS A 232 14.65 -37.97 23.63
CA CYS A 232 15.50 -37.51 24.72
C CYS A 232 15.34 -38.38 25.97
N CYS A 233 14.10 -38.68 26.37
CA CYS A 233 13.81 -39.61 27.47
C CYS A 233 14.37 -41.01 27.19
N ARG A 234 14.13 -41.59 26.01
CA ARG A 234 14.68 -42.92 25.66
C ARG A 234 16.21 -42.93 25.64
N CYS A 235 16.85 -41.87 25.17
CA CYS A 235 18.30 -41.72 25.20
C CYS A 235 18.82 -41.62 26.64
N PHE A 236 18.16 -40.84 27.50
CA PHE A 236 18.50 -40.71 28.91
C PHE A 236 18.34 -42.05 29.66
N PHE A 237 17.19 -42.72 29.52
CA PHE A 237 16.94 -44.03 30.10
C PHE A 237 17.93 -45.09 29.59
N ARG A 238 18.25 -45.13 28.29
CA ARG A 238 19.29 -46.04 27.74
C ARG A 238 20.68 -45.75 28.31
N ARG A 239 21.00 -44.50 28.63
CA ARG A 239 22.30 -44.11 29.22
C ARG A 239 22.36 -44.42 30.72
N CYS A 240 21.24 -44.31 31.43
CA CYS A 240 21.10 -44.71 32.84
C CYS A 240 21.10 -46.24 33.02
N CYS A 241 20.36 -46.99 32.21
CA CYS A 241 20.32 -48.46 32.30
C CYS A 241 21.62 -49.15 31.83
N LYS A 242 22.50 -48.46 31.08
CA LYS A 242 23.86 -48.95 30.77
C LYS A 242 24.89 -48.66 31.87
N ARG A 243 24.52 -47.91 32.92
CA ARG A 243 25.34 -47.70 34.12
C ARG A 243 24.81 -48.55 35.28
N HIS A 244 24.87 -49.87 35.14
CA HIS A 244 24.96 -50.76 36.30
C HIS A 244 26.39 -51.31 36.33
N PRO A 245 27.17 -51.11 37.41
CA PRO A 245 28.52 -51.63 37.48
C PRO A 245 28.47 -53.14 37.67
N ALA A 246 29.09 -53.88 36.74
CA ALA A 246 29.57 -55.22 37.01
C ALA A 246 30.69 -55.11 38.05
N GLY A 247 30.49 -55.66 39.25
CA GLY A 247 31.55 -55.69 40.27
C GLY A 247 31.07 -55.83 41.70
N LEU A 248 30.39 -56.93 42.02
CA LEU A 248 30.25 -57.41 43.41
C LEU A 248 30.61 -58.90 43.41
N ASP A 249 31.87 -59.19 43.10
CA ASP A 249 32.44 -60.52 43.36
C ASP A 249 33.95 -60.41 43.64
N ARG A 250 34.28 -60.29 44.93
CA ARG A 250 35.55 -60.61 45.61
C ARG A 250 35.78 -59.66 46.80
N ALA A 251 35.47 -60.15 48.00
CA ALA A 251 36.35 -60.03 49.17
C ALA A 251 35.68 -60.68 50.39
N LYS A 252 36.14 -61.88 50.76
CA LYS A 252 36.66 -62.20 52.10
C LYS A 252 36.96 -63.70 52.21
N LYS A 253 38.23 -64.04 51.93
CA LYS A 253 38.93 -65.21 52.44
C LYS A 253 40.17 -64.68 53.16
N THR A 254 40.51 -65.29 54.30
CA THR A 254 41.62 -65.00 55.25
C THR A 254 41.38 -63.74 56.10
N ARG A 255 41.45 -63.77 57.44
CA ARG A 255 42.14 -64.66 58.40
C ARG A 255 41.34 -64.71 59.70
#